data_AF-A0A925AUV4-F1
#
_entry.id   AF-A0A925AUV4-F1
#
_cell.length_a   1.000
_cell.length_b   1.000
_cell.length_c   1.000
_cell.angle_alpha   90.00
_cell.angle_beta   90.00
_cell.angle_gamma   90.00
#
_symmetry.space_group_name_H-M   'P 1'
#
loop_
_entity.id
_entity.type
_entity.pdbx_description
1 polymer ?
#
loop_
_entity_poly.entity_id
_entity_poly.type
_entity_poly.pdbx_seq_one_letter_code
_entity_poly.pdbx_strand_id
1 'polypeptide(L)'
;MTTSDNTKEKGLAVQTTNPNRPLDPNNTSINNQHKFIYSALVIKPQSTIDLRYGYGIMQPAPRIKELRDMGYQINTVRVIESTPDNIKHHAVAKYVLT
;
A
#
# COMPACT_ATOMS: atom_id res chain seq x y z
N MET A 1 37.79 36.69 0.12
CA MET A 1 36.54 36.88 -0.65
C MET A 1 36.67 36.11 -1.94
N THR A 2 35.95 35.00 -2.06
CA THR A 2 35.47 34.44 -3.34
C THR A 2 34.41 33.41 -2.98
N THR A 3 33.18 33.74 -3.34
CA THR A 3 31.94 33.00 -3.12
C THR A 3 31.89 31.80 -4.07
N SER A 4 31.31 30.69 -3.64
CA SER A 4 30.78 29.67 -4.55
C SER A 4 29.55 29.04 -3.90
N ASP A 5 28.40 29.65 -4.21
CA ASP A 5 27.07 29.09 -4.03
C ASP A 5 26.95 27.79 -4.84
N ASN A 6 26.73 26.67 -4.17
CA ASN A 6 26.26 25.44 -4.81
C ASN A 6 24.77 25.29 -4.53
N THR A 7 23.97 25.90 -5.40
CA THR A 7 22.53 25.69 -5.52
C THR A 7 22.28 24.23 -5.87
N LYS A 8 21.68 23.48 -4.93
CA LYS A 8 21.24 22.10 -5.16
C LYS A 8 20.13 22.10 -6.20
N GLU A 9 20.46 21.73 -7.43
CA GLU A 9 19.48 21.38 -8.44
C GLU A 9 18.69 20.16 -7.96
N LYS A 10 17.43 20.37 -7.58
CA LYS A 10 16.44 19.29 -7.46
C LYS A 10 16.14 18.79 -8.87
N GLY A 11 17.00 17.90 -9.36
CA GLY A 11 16.69 17.09 -10.53
C GLY A 11 15.40 16.34 -10.28
N LEU A 12 14.39 16.62 -11.11
CA LEU A 12 13.13 15.92 -11.17
C LEU A 12 13.46 14.44 -11.42
N ALA A 13 13.44 13.61 -10.38
CA ALA A 13 13.62 12.17 -10.51
C ALA A 13 12.37 11.63 -11.21
N VAL A 14 12.39 11.65 -12.55
CA VAL A 14 11.47 10.91 -13.40
C VAL A 14 11.74 9.44 -13.08
N GLN A 15 10.99 8.90 -12.12
CA GLN A 15 10.94 7.47 -11.89
C GLN A 15 10.36 6.85 -13.15
N THR A 16 11.24 6.32 -14.00
CA THR A 16 10.91 5.41 -15.10
C THR A 16 10.37 4.10 -14.49
N THR A 17 9.10 4.13 -14.08
CA THR A 17 8.43 2.92 -13.59
C THR A 17 8.15 2.02 -14.79
N ASN A 18 9.05 1.07 -15.03
CA ASN A 18 8.77 -0.04 -15.95
C ASN A 18 7.52 -0.77 -15.41
N PRO A 19 6.39 -0.79 -16.14
CA PRO A 19 5.13 -1.34 -15.64
C PRO A 19 5.24 -2.84 -15.33
N ASN A 20 6.19 -3.54 -15.96
CA ASN A 20 6.37 -5.00 -15.88
C ASN A 20 7.43 -5.47 -14.86
N ARG A 21 7.95 -4.58 -14.00
CA ARG A 21 8.86 -5.03 -12.94
C ARG A 21 8.10 -5.97 -11.98
N PRO A 22 8.64 -7.14 -11.63
CA PRO A 22 8.05 -7.99 -10.61
C PRO A 22 7.90 -7.24 -9.29
N LEU A 23 6.87 -7.60 -8.53
CA LEU A 23 6.60 -7.03 -7.22
C LEU A 23 7.78 -7.32 -6.26
N ASP A 24 8.36 -6.27 -5.68
CA ASP A 24 9.49 -6.39 -4.76
C ASP A 24 9.01 -6.22 -3.32
N PRO A 25 9.04 -7.26 -2.47
CA PRO A 25 8.50 -7.20 -1.11
C PRO A 25 9.27 -6.23 -0.20
N ASN A 26 10.53 -5.90 -0.51
CA ASN A 26 11.33 -4.95 0.27
C ASN A 26 11.18 -3.51 -0.22
N ASN A 27 10.49 -3.29 -1.35
CA ASN A 27 10.21 -1.96 -1.86
C ASN A 27 8.95 -1.39 -1.21
N THR A 28 9.14 -0.51 -0.23
CA THR A 28 8.04 0.13 0.51
C THR A 28 7.48 1.38 -0.16
N SER A 29 7.79 1.62 -1.44
CA SER A 29 7.20 2.74 -2.18
C SER A 29 5.69 2.60 -2.31
N ILE A 30 4.99 3.73 -2.36
CA ILE A 30 3.54 3.80 -2.48
C ILE A 30 3.06 2.99 -3.68
N ASN A 31 3.66 3.20 -4.85
CA ASN A 31 3.30 2.51 -6.08
C ASN A 31 3.45 0.98 -5.99
N ASN A 32 4.52 0.49 -5.35
CA ASN A 32 4.71 -0.94 -5.18
C ASN A 32 3.68 -1.53 -4.19
N GLN A 33 3.41 -0.82 -3.08
CA GLN A 33 2.38 -1.21 -2.11
C GLN A 33 0.98 -1.24 -2.74
N HIS A 34 0.64 -0.26 -3.59
CA HIS A 34 -0.62 -0.24 -4.36
C HIS A 34 -0.76 -1.48 -5.22
N LYS A 35 0.28 -1.81 -6.01
CA LYS A 35 0.27 -3.01 -6.86
C LYS A 35 0.12 -4.28 -6.03
N PHE A 36 0.85 -4.41 -4.91
CA PHE A 36 0.72 -5.57 -4.01
C PHE A 36 -0.69 -5.73 -3.45
N ILE A 37 -1.27 -4.64 -2.93
CA ILE A 37 -2.62 -4.68 -2.37
C ILE A 37 -3.62 -5.06 -3.46
N TYR A 38 -3.56 -4.43 -4.63
CA TYR A 38 -4.48 -4.75 -5.73
C TYR A 38 -4.34 -6.22 -6.15
N SER A 39 -3.13 -6.71 -6.39
CA SER A 39 -2.88 -8.12 -6.71
C SER A 39 -3.40 -9.07 -5.62
N ALA A 40 -3.22 -8.73 -4.34
CA ALA A 40 -3.73 -9.54 -3.24
C ALA A 40 -5.26 -9.57 -3.19
N LEU A 41 -5.92 -8.45 -3.49
CA LEU A 41 -7.38 -8.34 -3.53
C LEU A 41 -8.00 -9.05 -4.75
N VAL A 42 -7.29 -9.11 -5.88
CA VAL A 42 -7.72 -9.87 -7.08
C VAL A 42 -7.80 -11.36 -6.77
N ILE A 43 -6.88 -11.87 -5.94
CA ILE A 43 -6.86 -13.28 -5.53
C ILE A 43 -8.00 -13.59 -4.54
N LYS A 44 -8.15 -12.76 -3.50
CA LYS A 44 -9.22 -12.89 -2.50
C LYS A 44 -9.40 -11.59 -1.72
N PRO A 45 -10.56 -11.36 -1.09
CA PRO A 45 -10.72 -10.28 -0.12
C PRO A 45 -9.71 -10.34 1.02
N GLN A 46 -9.12 -9.21 1.39
CA GLN A 46 -8.08 -9.11 2.42
C GLN A 46 -8.51 -8.21 3.57
N SER A 47 -8.23 -8.58 4.81
CA SER A 47 -8.42 -7.72 5.98
C SER A 47 -7.26 -6.74 6.16
N THR A 48 -7.46 -5.71 7.00
CA THR A 48 -6.36 -4.86 7.47
C THR A 48 -5.27 -5.68 8.17
N ILE A 49 -5.65 -6.77 8.85
CA ILE A 49 -4.70 -7.67 9.53
C ILE A 49 -3.92 -8.47 8.50
N ASP A 50 -4.59 -9.08 7.51
CA ASP A 50 -3.93 -9.77 6.39
C ASP A 50 -2.91 -8.86 5.70
N LEU A 51 -3.32 -7.65 5.32
CA LEU A 51 -2.45 -6.70 4.61
C LEU A 51 -1.26 -6.23 5.46
N ARG A 52 -1.45 -6.04 6.77
CA ARG A 52 -0.38 -5.61 7.68
C ARG A 52 0.63 -6.72 7.92
N TYR A 53 0.15 -7.91 8.31
CA TYR A 53 1.02 -8.97 8.82
C TYR A 53 1.41 -9.99 7.76
N GLY A 54 0.56 -10.25 6.76
CA GLY A 54 0.87 -11.13 5.64
C GLY A 54 1.62 -10.45 4.50
N TYR A 55 1.35 -9.16 4.26
CA TYR A 55 1.92 -8.40 3.12
C TYR A 55 2.86 -7.25 3.53
N GLY A 56 3.11 -7.04 4.83
CA GLY A 56 4.05 -6.03 5.32
C GLY A 56 3.60 -4.56 5.12
N ILE A 57 2.33 -4.32 4.81
CA ILE A 57 1.82 -2.97 4.58
C ILE A 57 1.58 -2.29 5.93
N MET A 58 2.47 -1.38 6.33
CA MET A 58 2.42 -0.73 7.65
C MET A 58 1.21 0.18 7.86
N GLN A 59 0.57 0.64 6.80
CA GLN A 59 -0.63 1.49 6.87
C GLN A 59 -1.64 1.10 5.78
N PRO A 60 -2.37 -0.03 5.92
CA PRO A 60 -3.24 -0.53 4.85
C PRO A 60 -4.38 0.42 4.49
N ALA A 61 -5.03 1.02 5.49
CA ALA A 61 -6.20 1.88 5.27
C ALA A 61 -5.87 3.12 4.39
N PRO A 62 -4.78 3.88 4.62
CA PRO A 62 -4.34 4.91 3.69
C PRO A 62 -4.11 4.41 2.25
N ARG A 63 -3.44 3.27 2.07
CA ARG A 63 -3.17 2.73 0.72
C ARG A 63 -4.46 2.31 0.00
N ILE A 64 -5.43 1.74 0.72
CA ILE A 64 -6.75 1.44 0.17
C ILE A 64 -7.50 2.72 -0.22
N LYS A 65 -7.42 3.78 0.62
CA LYS A 65 -8.03 5.07 0.29
C LYS A 65 -7.44 5.64 -1.00
N GLU A 66 -6.11 5.65 -1.13
CA GLU A 66 -5.44 6.14 -2.33
C GLU A 66 -5.86 5.35 -3.58
N LEU A 67 -5.96 4.02 -3.49
CA LEU A 67 -6.50 3.20 -4.59
C LEU A 67 -7.94 3.59 -4.95
N ARG A 68 -8.81 3.83 -3.97
CA ARG A 68 -10.18 4.32 -4.25
C ARG A 68 -10.17 5.68 -4.93
N ASP A 69 -9.32 6.59 -4.47
CA ASP A 69 -9.17 7.93 -5.05
C ASP A 69 -8.66 7.84 -6.51
N MET A 70 -7.89 6.81 -6.85
CA MET A 70 -7.46 6.48 -8.22
C MET A 70 -8.56 5.82 -9.07
N GLY A 71 -9.74 5.56 -8.52
CA GLY A 71 -10.90 5.00 -9.23
C GLY A 71 -11.11 3.49 -9.08
N TYR A 72 -10.28 2.79 -8.29
CA TYR A 72 -10.48 1.37 -8.03
C TYR A 72 -11.70 1.15 -7.13
N GLN A 73 -12.61 0.27 -7.57
CA GLN A 73 -13.82 -0.08 -6.84
C GLN A 73 -13.50 -1.10 -5.74
N ILE A 74 -13.32 -0.62 -4.50
CA ILE A 74 -12.96 -1.44 -3.35
C ILE A 74 -13.96 -1.19 -2.22
N ASN A 75 -14.85 -2.13 -1.95
CA ASN A 75 -15.79 -2.07 -0.83
C ASN A 75 -15.14 -2.47 0.50
N THR A 76 -15.74 -2.03 1.61
CA THR A 76 -15.34 -2.44 2.96
C THR A 76 -16.48 -3.17 3.63
N VAL A 77 -16.23 -4.37 4.11
CA VAL A 77 -17.10 -5.07 5.06
C VAL A 77 -16.41 -5.14 6.42
N ARG A 78 -17.18 -5.25 7.50
CA ARG A 78 -16.65 -5.37 8.87
C ARG A 78 -16.64 -6.83 9.30
N VAL A 79 -15.52 -7.27 9.84
CA VAL A 79 -15.34 -8.63 10.36
C VAL A 79 -14.76 -8.62 11.76
N ILE A 80 -14.99 -9.69 12.51
CA ILE A 80 -14.32 -9.97 13.77
C ILE A 80 -13.08 -10.79 13.45
N GLU A 81 -11.92 -10.34 13.90
CA GLU A 81 -10.63 -10.99 13.61
C GLU A 81 -9.64 -10.70 14.73
N SER A 82 -8.71 -11.63 14.96
CA SER A 82 -7.63 -11.46 15.94
C SER A 82 -6.32 -11.13 15.24
N THR A 83 -5.50 -10.28 15.85
CA THR A 83 -4.11 -10.08 15.46
C THR A 83 -3.24 -11.31 15.79
N PRO A 84 -1.99 -11.40 15.30
CA PRO A 84 -1.11 -12.55 15.56
C PRO A 84 -0.80 -12.79 17.05
N ASP A 85 -0.83 -11.75 17.87
CA ASP A 85 -0.73 -11.78 19.34
C ASP A 85 -2.06 -12.10 20.04
N ASN A 86 -3.05 -12.59 19.28
CA ASN A 86 -4.36 -13.07 19.75
C ASN A 86 -5.26 -11.99 20.38
N ILE A 87 -5.04 -10.71 20.04
CA ILE A 87 -5.94 -9.62 20.45
C ILE A 87 -7.13 -9.59 19.49
N LYS A 88 -8.34 -9.79 20.04
CA LYS A 88 -9.58 -9.81 19.27
C LYS A 88 -10.09 -8.40 18.98
N HIS A 89 -10.37 -8.13 17.71
CA HIS A 89 -11.00 -6.89 17.25
C HIS A 89 -12.37 -7.17 16.65
N HIS A 90 -13.39 -6.42 17.08
CA HIS A 90 -14.77 -6.69 16.69
C HIS A 90 -15.20 -6.10 15.32
N ALA A 91 -14.39 -5.21 14.75
CA ALA A 91 -14.77 -4.45 13.55
C ALA A 91 -13.58 -4.13 12.64
N VAL A 92 -12.80 -5.14 12.29
CA VAL A 92 -11.70 -5.03 11.32
C VAL A 92 -12.26 -4.80 9.93
N ALA A 93 -11.63 -3.92 9.16
CA ALA A 93 -12.00 -3.69 7.78
C ALA A 93 -11.50 -4.86 6.91
N LYS A 94 -12.40 -5.46 6.14
CA LYS A 94 -12.10 -6.42 5.08
C LYS A 94 -12.46 -5.82 3.74
N TYR A 95 -11.47 -5.73 2.88
CA TYR A 95 -11.54 -5.05 1.59
C TYR A 95 -11.88 -6.06 0.50
N VAL A 96 -12.84 -5.70 -0.35
CA VAL A 96 -13.38 -6.56 -1.42
C VAL A 96 -13.32 -5.78 -2.73
N LEU A 97 -12.65 -6.31 -3.75
CA LEU A 97 -12.76 -5.77 -5.11
C LEU A 97 -14.15 -6.05 -5.66
N THR A 98 -14.72 -5.06 -6.34
CA THR A 98 -16.06 -5.14 -6.95
C THR A 98 -16.03 -4.81 -8.42
#